data_AF-A0A2G4I792-F1
#
_entry.id   AF-A0A2G4I792-F1
#
_cell.length_a   1.000
_cell.length_b   1.000
_cell.length_c   1.000
_cell.angle_alpha   90.00
_cell.angle_beta   90.00
_cell.angle_gamma   90.00
#
_symmetry.space_group_name_H-M   'P 1'
#
loop_
_entity.id
_entity.type
_entity.pdbx_description
1 polymer ?
#
loop_
_entity_poly.entity_id
_entity_poly.type
_entity_poly.pdbx_seq_one_letter_code
_entity_poly.pdbx_strand_id
1 'polypeptide(L)'
;MKLITTSTLLATLLLPLAGAAQSTTSLKQALTFHASFDKSFDADFSRGDKAALSRTKQGTVPLAANDELKLVPDGGRFGGGLHFTKKGSTQPRFKGAGVLGYNATNWSASVSVWLKLDPDKDLEPGYCDPLQIVGEDTKKGFIFLEWSKDETPREFRFAIRPKIELWNPSGLDWAKMTDAQRPAVNLRRAPFSREAWTHAVFTLENLNDKAKKPVGKLWLNGKLMGKIEN
;
A
#
# COMPACT_ATOMS: atom_id res chain seq x y z
N MET A 1 -12.15 -57.50 -47.74
CA MET A 1 -11.50 -56.87 -46.57
C MET A 1 -11.08 -55.46 -46.94
N LYS A 2 -11.88 -54.43 -46.62
CA LYS A 2 -11.51 -53.01 -46.67
C LYS A 2 -12.27 -52.33 -45.53
N LEU A 3 -11.56 -52.01 -44.45
CA LEU A 3 -12.07 -51.20 -43.34
C LEU A 3 -12.09 -49.74 -43.78
N ILE A 4 -13.24 -49.08 -43.63
CA ILE A 4 -13.39 -47.64 -43.76
C ILE A 4 -13.34 -47.07 -42.34
N THR A 5 -12.25 -46.37 -42.02
CA THR A 5 -12.05 -45.73 -40.72
C THR A 5 -12.67 -44.33 -40.77
N THR A 6 -13.83 -44.14 -40.16
CA THR A 6 -14.42 -42.81 -39.92
C THR A 6 -13.67 -42.12 -38.79
N SER A 7 -12.89 -41.09 -39.12
CA SER A 7 -12.29 -40.19 -38.13
C SER A 7 -13.27 -39.08 -37.78
N THR A 8 -13.78 -39.09 -36.55
CA THR A 8 -14.63 -38.04 -36.00
C THR A 8 -13.74 -36.91 -35.48
N LEU A 9 -13.74 -35.76 -36.17
CA LEU A 9 -13.01 -34.56 -35.75
C LEU A 9 -13.77 -33.90 -34.59
N LEU A 10 -13.20 -33.92 -33.39
CA LEU A 10 -13.74 -33.24 -32.21
C LEU A 10 -13.34 -31.76 -32.26
N ALA A 11 -14.27 -30.88 -32.64
CA ALA A 11 -14.05 -29.44 -32.63
C ALA A 11 -14.15 -28.90 -31.18
N THR A 12 -13.02 -28.62 -30.56
CA THR A 12 -12.95 -27.90 -29.27
C THR A 12 -13.29 -26.42 -29.50
N LEU A 13 -14.48 -25.99 -29.05
CA LEU A 13 -14.81 -24.57 -28.94
C LEU A 13 -13.87 -23.89 -27.92
N LEU A 14 -12.88 -23.18 -28.43
CA LEU A 14 -12.14 -22.16 -27.67
C LEU A 14 -13.06 -20.96 -27.46
N LEU A 15 -13.80 -20.94 -26.35
CA LEU A 15 -14.44 -19.72 -25.86
C LEU A 15 -13.33 -18.72 -25.47
N PRO A 16 -13.26 -17.52 -26.07
CA PRO A 16 -12.35 -16.51 -25.60
C PRO A 16 -12.83 -16.04 -24.23
N LEU A 17 -12.02 -16.29 -23.20
CA LEU A 17 -12.08 -15.57 -21.93
C LEU A 17 -11.71 -14.11 -22.23
N ALA A 18 -12.67 -13.35 -22.77
CA ALA A 18 -12.57 -11.90 -22.82
C ALA A 18 -12.69 -11.39 -21.38
N GLY A 19 -11.56 -11.34 -20.68
CA GLY A 19 -11.46 -10.55 -19.46
C GLY A 19 -11.90 -9.14 -19.82
N ALA A 20 -12.95 -8.64 -19.16
CA ALA A 20 -13.45 -7.31 -19.40
C ALA A 20 -12.29 -6.32 -19.21
N ALA A 21 -11.79 -5.75 -20.31
CA ALA A 21 -10.82 -4.68 -20.25
C ALA A 21 -11.52 -3.51 -19.54
N GLN A 22 -11.22 -3.31 -18.25
CA GLN A 22 -11.64 -2.12 -17.54
C GLN A 22 -11.14 -0.91 -18.36
N SER A 23 -12.07 -0.01 -18.69
CA SER A 23 -11.74 1.19 -19.46
C SER A 23 -10.60 1.93 -18.75
N THR A 24 -9.44 2.06 -19.42
CA THR A 24 -8.29 2.79 -18.86
C THR A 24 -8.65 4.24 -18.56
N THR A 25 -9.70 4.78 -19.19
CA THR A 25 -10.25 6.10 -18.93
C THR A 25 -10.75 6.26 -17.50
N SER A 26 -11.53 5.30 -16.96
CA SER A 26 -12.07 5.43 -15.59
C SER A 26 -10.97 5.34 -14.54
N LEU A 27 -9.96 4.48 -14.77
CA LEU A 27 -8.77 4.39 -13.93
C LEU A 27 -7.95 5.69 -13.95
N LYS A 28 -7.70 6.26 -15.13
CA LYS A 28 -7.04 7.57 -15.27
C LYS A 28 -7.81 8.68 -14.56
N GLN A 29 -9.14 8.68 -14.70
CA GLN A 29 -10.02 9.64 -14.03
C GLN A 29 -10.12 9.44 -12.51
N ALA A 30 -9.79 8.26 -11.98
CA ALA A 30 -9.78 8.01 -10.55
C ALA A 30 -8.45 8.44 -9.89
N LEU A 31 -7.38 8.63 -10.66
CA LEU A 31 -6.07 9.00 -10.13
C LEU A 31 -6.13 10.38 -9.47
N THR A 32 -5.68 10.43 -8.22
CA THR A 32 -5.59 11.66 -7.41
C THR A 32 -4.14 12.04 -7.09
N PHE A 33 -3.23 11.07 -7.11
CA PHE A 33 -1.83 11.25 -6.74
C PHE A 33 -0.94 10.18 -7.37
N HIS A 34 0.23 10.58 -7.86
CA HIS A 34 1.26 9.70 -8.38
C HIS A 34 2.65 10.34 -8.21
N ALA A 35 3.55 9.62 -7.56
CA ALA A 35 4.97 9.94 -7.46
C ALA A 35 5.78 8.74 -7.97
N SER A 36 6.34 8.86 -9.17
CA SER A 36 7.23 7.90 -9.78
C SER A 36 8.63 7.95 -9.17
N PHE A 37 9.06 9.15 -8.76
CA PHE A 37 10.42 9.46 -8.36
C PHE A 37 11.45 9.34 -9.50
N ASP A 38 11.00 9.45 -10.76
CA ASP A 38 11.87 9.42 -11.94
C ASP A 38 12.80 10.65 -11.99
N LYS A 39 12.31 11.82 -11.60
CA LYS A 39 12.98 13.11 -11.80
C LYS A 39 13.27 13.86 -10.51
N SER A 40 12.41 13.70 -9.50
CA SER A 40 12.45 14.47 -8.26
C SER A 40 11.72 13.74 -7.14
N PHE A 41 11.84 14.26 -5.93
CA PHE A 41 11.04 13.83 -4.79
C PHE A 41 9.56 14.21 -4.90
N ASP A 42 9.25 15.32 -5.59
CA ASP A 42 7.87 15.78 -5.77
C ASP A 42 7.05 14.81 -6.61
N ALA A 43 5.74 14.80 -6.36
CA ALA A 43 4.81 13.98 -7.12
C ALA A 43 4.68 14.48 -8.57
N ASP A 44 4.72 13.57 -9.54
CA ASP A 44 4.47 13.88 -10.96
C ASP A 44 3.06 14.44 -11.16
N PHE A 45 2.11 13.85 -10.44
CA PHE A 45 0.70 14.20 -10.49
C PHE A 45 0.10 14.25 -9.08
N SER A 46 -0.69 15.28 -8.82
CA SER A 46 -1.50 15.42 -7.62
C SER A 46 -2.69 16.33 -7.95
N ARG A 47 -3.87 16.00 -7.43
CA ARG A 47 -5.01 16.94 -7.38
C ARG A 47 -4.88 17.93 -6.22
N GLY A 48 -3.99 17.64 -5.27
CA GLY A 48 -3.61 18.54 -4.19
C GLY A 48 -2.23 19.14 -4.42
N ASP A 49 -1.46 19.28 -3.35
CA ASP A 49 -0.06 19.69 -3.41
C ASP A 49 0.81 18.54 -3.98
N LYS A 50 1.84 18.90 -4.74
CA LYS A 50 2.83 17.95 -5.30
C LYS A 50 4.10 17.88 -4.46
N ALA A 51 4.36 18.88 -3.64
CA ALA A 51 5.62 19.01 -2.93
C ALA A 51 5.82 17.85 -1.95
N ALA A 52 6.96 17.16 -2.08
CA ALA A 52 7.46 16.26 -1.06
C ALA A 52 8.14 17.09 0.02
N LEU A 53 7.79 16.79 1.27
CA LEU A 53 8.24 17.55 2.44
C LEU A 53 8.93 16.61 3.43
N SER A 54 9.81 17.19 4.24
CA SER A 54 10.38 16.56 5.43
C SER A 54 10.07 17.40 6.67
N ARG A 55 9.92 16.74 7.81
CA ARG A 55 9.78 17.41 9.11
C ARG A 55 11.13 17.46 9.80
N THR A 56 11.55 18.66 10.15
CA THR A 56 12.78 18.92 10.92
C THR A 56 12.42 19.56 12.26
N LYS A 57 13.42 19.79 13.11
CA LYS A 57 13.23 20.56 14.36
C LYS A 57 12.81 22.00 14.09
N GLN A 58 13.16 22.55 12.93
CA GLN A 58 12.87 23.91 12.49
C GLN A 58 11.51 24.03 11.77
N GLY A 59 10.79 22.91 11.61
CA GLY A 59 9.50 22.86 10.93
C GLY A 59 9.55 22.03 9.65
N THR A 60 8.60 22.31 8.76
CA THR A 60 8.44 21.57 7.51
C THR A 60 9.27 22.23 6.41
N VAL A 61 10.11 21.45 5.74
CA VAL A 61 10.99 21.90 4.65
C VAL A 61 10.77 21.01 3.41
N PRO A 62 11.16 21.45 2.20
CA PRO A 62 11.21 20.58 1.03
C PRO A 62 12.06 19.32 1.32
N LEU A 63 11.61 18.17 0.82
CA LEU A 63 12.38 16.94 0.95
C LEU A 63 13.65 17.03 0.10
N ALA A 64 14.76 16.60 0.68
CA ALA A 64 16.05 16.51 0.01
C ALA A 64 16.69 15.15 0.29
N ALA A 65 17.56 14.72 -0.63
CA ALA A 65 18.37 13.53 -0.43
C ALA A 65 19.33 13.72 0.74
N ASN A 66 19.63 12.64 1.44
CA ASN A 66 20.60 12.61 2.53
C ASN A 66 21.20 11.21 2.64
N ASP A 67 21.92 10.90 3.71
CA ASP A 67 22.58 9.59 3.88
C ASP A 67 21.62 8.44 4.15
N GLU A 68 20.36 8.72 4.48
CA GLU A 68 19.29 7.75 4.73
C GLU A 68 18.43 7.52 3.47
N LEU A 69 18.21 8.56 2.66
CA LEU A 69 17.30 8.55 1.52
C LEU A 69 17.98 9.08 0.26
N LYS A 70 17.98 8.26 -0.78
CA LYS A 70 18.47 8.63 -2.13
C LYS A 70 17.34 8.53 -3.16
N LEU A 71 17.43 9.38 -4.18
CA LEU A 71 16.72 9.20 -5.45
C LEU A 71 17.61 8.37 -6.37
N VAL A 72 17.08 7.29 -6.93
CA VAL A 72 17.85 6.37 -7.80
C VAL A 72 17.14 6.25 -9.15
N PRO A 73 17.71 6.79 -10.25
CA PRO A 73 17.04 6.89 -11.56
C PRO A 73 16.55 5.57 -12.17
N ASP A 74 17.23 4.45 -11.89
CA ASP A 74 16.83 3.11 -12.34
C ASP A 74 16.53 2.19 -11.14
N GLY A 75 16.20 2.80 -10.00
CA GLY A 75 16.00 2.11 -8.73
C GLY A 75 14.56 1.67 -8.48
N GLY A 76 13.63 1.98 -9.38
CA GLY A 76 12.21 1.62 -9.26
C GLY A 76 11.84 0.31 -9.95
N ARG A 77 10.58 -0.11 -9.78
CA ARG A 77 9.99 -1.14 -10.64
C ARG A 77 9.89 -0.65 -12.09
N PHE A 78 9.61 0.64 -12.24
CA PHE A 78 9.56 1.37 -13.50
C PHE A 78 10.31 2.68 -13.26
N GLY A 79 11.35 2.96 -14.05
CA GLY A 79 12.15 4.17 -13.90
C GLY A 79 12.79 4.30 -12.52
N GLY A 80 12.60 5.48 -11.93
CA GLY A 80 13.23 5.90 -10.69
C GLY A 80 12.56 5.34 -9.44
N GLY A 81 13.23 5.54 -8.32
CA GLY A 81 12.74 5.09 -7.03
C GLY A 81 13.43 5.75 -5.85
N LEU A 82 12.79 5.63 -4.69
CA LEU A 82 13.38 5.96 -3.41
C LEU A 82 14.18 4.76 -2.89
N HIS A 83 15.44 4.98 -2.52
CA HIS A 83 16.25 3.99 -1.83
C HIS A 83 16.55 4.49 -0.41
N PHE A 84 15.97 3.80 0.58
CA PHE A 84 16.34 3.95 1.98
C PHE A 84 17.53 3.04 2.28
N THR A 85 18.67 3.64 2.61
CA THR A 85 19.96 2.94 2.72
C THR A 85 20.28 2.45 4.14
N LYS A 86 19.60 3.03 5.14
CA LYS A 86 19.73 2.69 6.56
C LYS A 86 18.50 3.16 7.33
N LYS A 87 18.34 2.67 8.55
CA LYS A 87 17.34 3.19 9.47
C LYS A 87 17.61 4.66 9.78
N GLY A 88 16.55 5.44 9.88
CA GLY A 88 16.65 6.89 9.97
C GLY A 88 15.37 7.57 10.41
N SER A 89 15.40 8.90 10.35
CA SER A 89 14.25 9.77 10.67
C SER A 89 13.64 10.43 9.43
N THR A 90 14.26 10.26 8.27
CA THR A 90 13.76 10.78 6.99
C THR A 90 12.45 10.12 6.62
N GLN A 91 11.41 10.92 6.51
CA GLN A 91 10.07 10.48 6.16
C GLN A 91 9.53 11.42 5.09
N PRO A 92 9.52 11.01 3.81
CA PRO A 92 8.83 11.73 2.75
C PRO A 92 7.37 11.94 3.11
N ARG A 93 6.88 13.18 3.00
CA ARG A 93 5.49 13.53 3.33
C ARG A 93 4.86 14.35 2.23
N PHE A 94 3.61 14.03 1.93
CA PHE A 94 2.75 14.82 1.06
C PHE A 94 1.54 15.31 1.86
N LYS A 95 1.05 16.50 1.56
CA LYS A 95 -0.15 17.02 2.22
C LYS A 95 -1.37 16.20 1.78
N GLY A 96 -2.21 15.78 2.72
CA GLY A 96 -3.34 14.90 2.41
C GLY A 96 -4.48 15.56 1.61
N ALA A 97 -4.66 16.89 1.72
CA ALA A 97 -5.74 17.61 1.04
C ALA A 97 -5.62 17.45 -0.49
N GLY A 98 -6.67 16.90 -1.12
CA GLY A 98 -6.71 16.62 -2.56
C GLY A 98 -5.98 15.33 -2.99
N VAL A 99 -5.09 14.78 -2.17
CA VAL A 99 -4.27 13.59 -2.50
C VAL A 99 -5.05 12.29 -2.34
N LEU A 100 -5.81 12.13 -1.25
CA LEU A 100 -6.48 10.86 -0.92
C LEU A 100 -7.93 10.77 -1.39
N GLY A 101 -8.51 11.86 -1.90
CA GLY A 101 -9.95 11.91 -2.19
C GLY A 101 -10.83 11.78 -0.94
N TYR A 102 -10.30 12.13 0.24
CA TYR A 102 -11.02 12.04 1.51
C TYR A 102 -12.37 12.78 1.49
N ASN A 103 -13.38 12.17 2.11
CA ASN A 103 -14.68 12.75 2.31
C ASN A 103 -15.21 12.38 3.71
N ALA A 104 -15.77 13.35 4.42
CA ALA A 104 -16.26 13.16 5.79
C ALA A 104 -17.53 12.29 5.89
N THR A 105 -18.23 12.07 4.78
CA THR A 105 -19.50 11.32 4.70
C THR A 105 -19.32 9.91 4.13
N ASN A 106 -18.60 9.77 3.02
CA ASN A 106 -18.26 8.46 2.44
C ASN A 106 -17.09 8.64 1.47
N TRP A 107 -16.03 7.84 1.64
CA TRP A 107 -14.99 7.71 0.64
C TRP A 107 -14.46 6.29 0.49
N SER A 108 -13.90 6.04 -0.69
CA SER A 108 -13.20 4.82 -1.06
C SER A 108 -11.91 5.20 -1.77
N ALA A 109 -10.89 4.38 -1.63
CA ALA A 109 -9.58 4.63 -2.25
C ALA A 109 -8.83 3.33 -2.51
N SER A 110 -7.92 3.38 -3.48
CA SER A 110 -6.90 2.35 -3.68
C SER A 110 -5.54 3.02 -3.59
N VAL A 111 -4.63 2.44 -2.83
CA VAL A 111 -3.26 2.94 -2.71
C VAL A 111 -2.31 1.80 -3.00
N SER A 112 -1.33 2.07 -3.88
CA SER A 112 -0.37 1.08 -4.33
C SER A 112 1.07 1.58 -4.20
N VAL A 113 1.95 0.66 -3.84
CA VAL A 113 3.41 0.86 -3.79
C VAL A 113 4.13 -0.38 -4.32
N TRP A 114 5.29 -0.18 -4.91
CA TRP A 114 6.22 -1.24 -5.26
C TRP A 114 7.35 -1.26 -4.23
N LEU A 115 7.64 -2.44 -3.68
CA LEU A 115 8.64 -2.64 -2.63
C LEU A 115 9.59 -3.77 -3.02
N LYS A 116 10.89 -3.62 -2.74
CA LYS A 116 11.93 -4.59 -3.04
C LYS A 116 13.01 -4.56 -1.94
N LEU A 117 13.02 -5.60 -1.12
CA LEU A 117 13.93 -5.83 0.01
C LEU A 117 13.70 -7.23 0.57
N ASP A 118 14.65 -7.75 1.33
CA ASP A 118 14.50 -8.88 2.24
C ASP A 118 14.34 -8.31 3.67
N PRO A 119 13.13 -8.32 4.26
CA PRO A 119 12.88 -7.61 5.52
C PRO A 119 13.66 -8.19 6.70
N ASP A 120 14.04 -9.48 6.67
CA ASP A 120 14.80 -10.11 7.75
C ASP A 120 16.30 -9.77 7.67
N LYS A 121 16.79 -9.33 6.50
CA LYS A 121 18.21 -8.98 6.27
C LYS A 121 18.47 -7.49 6.10
N ASP A 122 17.50 -6.75 5.57
CA ASP A 122 17.64 -5.33 5.21
C ASP A 122 17.15 -4.38 6.31
N LEU A 123 16.22 -4.82 7.16
CA LEU A 123 15.67 -3.97 8.20
C LEU A 123 16.44 -4.13 9.50
N GLU A 124 17.03 -3.04 9.97
CA GLU A 124 17.55 -2.93 11.33
C GLU A 124 16.44 -3.18 12.38
N PRO A 125 16.79 -3.53 13.63
CA PRO A 125 15.82 -3.72 14.71
C PRO A 125 14.84 -2.56 14.87
N GLY A 126 13.55 -2.85 15.09
CA GLY A 126 12.48 -1.86 15.19
C GLY A 126 11.49 -1.87 14.02
N TYR A 127 10.37 -1.14 14.19
CA TYR A 127 9.34 -1.00 13.15
C TYR A 127 9.86 -0.32 11.89
N CYS A 128 9.32 -0.73 10.74
CA CYS A 128 9.52 -0.07 9.45
C CYS A 128 8.18 0.08 8.74
N ASP A 129 7.77 1.33 8.50
CA ASP A 129 6.46 1.64 7.97
C ASP A 129 6.63 2.22 6.54
N PRO A 130 6.66 1.39 5.49
CA PRO A 130 6.90 1.86 4.13
C PRO A 130 5.84 2.83 3.61
N LEU A 131 4.65 2.83 4.20
CA LEU A 131 3.57 3.71 3.81
C LEU A 131 2.64 3.99 5.00
N GLN A 132 2.36 5.27 5.22
CA GLN A 132 1.43 5.75 6.22
C GLN A 132 0.48 6.79 5.62
N ILE A 133 -0.80 6.67 5.94
CA ILE A 133 -1.80 7.73 5.84
C ILE A 133 -2.14 8.12 7.26
N VAL A 134 -1.75 9.33 7.62
CA VAL A 134 -2.01 9.91 8.94
C VAL A 134 -3.06 11.00 8.75
N GLY A 135 -4.07 11.00 9.62
CA GLY A 135 -4.94 12.16 9.80
C GLY A 135 -4.15 13.32 10.42
N GLU A 136 -4.81 14.09 11.27
CA GLU A 136 -4.10 15.12 12.06
C GLU A 136 -3.02 14.50 12.97
N ASP A 137 -3.33 13.35 13.58
CA ASP A 137 -2.42 12.53 14.38
C ASP A 137 -2.81 11.04 14.30
N THR A 138 -2.04 10.18 14.97
CA THR A 138 -2.27 8.72 14.95
C THR A 138 -3.51 8.25 15.72
N LYS A 139 -4.16 9.14 16.50
CA LYS A 139 -5.43 8.89 17.20
C LYS A 139 -6.64 9.36 16.40
N LYS A 140 -6.45 10.19 15.38
CA LYS A 140 -7.52 10.77 14.54
C LYS A 140 -7.63 10.11 13.16
N GLY A 141 -7.18 8.87 13.04
CA GLY A 141 -7.15 8.10 11.81
C GLY A 141 -5.72 7.80 11.38
N PHE A 142 -5.40 6.52 11.26
CA PHE A 142 -4.07 6.05 10.91
C PHE A 142 -4.17 4.74 10.14
N ILE A 143 -3.77 4.76 8.87
CA ILE A 143 -3.76 3.60 7.97
C ILE A 143 -2.32 3.37 7.55
N PHE A 144 -1.82 2.15 7.64
CA PHE A 144 -0.41 1.90 7.36
C PHE A 144 -0.14 0.51 6.82
N LEU A 145 0.97 0.41 6.09
CA LEU A 145 1.72 -0.82 5.87
C LEU A 145 2.93 -0.78 6.80
N GLU A 146 3.21 -1.89 7.50
CA GLU A 146 4.27 -2.01 8.51
C GLU A 146 4.97 -3.36 8.39
N TRP A 147 6.30 -3.39 8.54
CA TRP A 147 6.99 -4.56 9.05
C TRP A 147 7.09 -4.48 10.56
N SER A 148 6.75 -5.60 11.20
CA SER A 148 6.74 -5.74 12.65
C SER A 148 8.11 -5.47 13.27
N LYS A 149 8.14 -5.28 14.59
CA LYS A 149 9.29 -4.68 15.27
C LYS A 149 10.55 -5.52 15.18
N ASP A 150 10.52 -6.77 15.65
CA ASP A 150 11.71 -7.63 15.78
C ASP A 150 11.32 -9.13 15.70
N GLU A 151 10.07 -9.43 15.36
CA GLU A 151 9.61 -10.80 15.15
C GLU A 151 10.42 -11.45 14.03
N THR A 152 10.70 -12.75 14.16
CA THR A 152 11.49 -13.52 13.19
C THR A 152 10.69 -14.72 12.71
N PRO A 153 10.29 -14.77 11.43
CA PRO A 153 10.46 -13.73 10.41
C PRO A 153 9.62 -12.47 10.70
N ARG A 154 10.01 -11.34 10.12
CA ARG A 154 9.27 -10.07 10.18
C ARG A 154 7.88 -10.27 9.61
N GLU A 155 6.86 -9.89 10.37
CA GLU A 155 5.49 -9.90 9.88
C GLU A 155 5.23 -8.64 9.06
N PHE A 156 4.53 -8.78 7.94
CA PHE A 156 4.03 -7.63 7.18
C PHE A 156 2.55 -7.39 7.51
N ARG A 157 2.20 -6.15 7.86
CA ARG A 157 0.87 -5.80 8.38
C ARG A 157 0.26 -4.68 7.55
N PHE A 158 -1.02 -4.82 7.25
CA PHE A 158 -1.87 -3.72 6.80
C PHE A 158 -2.89 -3.43 7.90
N ALA A 159 -2.94 -2.21 8.41
CA ALA A 159 -3.82 -1.84 9.50
C ALA A 159 -4.63 -0.58 9.21
N ILE A 160 -5.85 -0.54 9.74
CA ILE A 160 -6.74 0.62 9.72
C ILE A 160 -7.13 0.93 11.16
N ARG A 161 -6.57 2.01 11.71
CA ARG A 161 -6.93 2.53 13.03
C ARG A 161 -7.81 3.76 12.81
N PRO A 162 -9.15 3.66 12.95
CA PRO A 162 -10.01 4.83 12.89
C PRO A 162 -9.76 5.72 14.12
N LYS A 163 -10.64 6.70 14.39
CA LYS A 163 -10.53 7.50 15.62
C LYS A 163 -10.45 6.59 16.84
N ILE A 164 -9.56 6.89 17.78
CA ILE A 164 -9.18 5.96 18.86
C ILE A 164 -10.38 5.46 19.67
N GLU A 165 -11.39 6.30 19.88
CA GLU A 165 -12.64 5.98 20.57
C GLU A 165 -13.48 4.90 19.87
N LEU A 166 -13.27 4.68 18.56
CA LEU A 166 -14.04 3.72 17.76
C LEU A 166 -13.45 2.30 17.80
N TRP A 167 -12.13 2.17 17.95
CA TRP A 167 -11.47 0.86 17.81
C TRP A 167 -10.68 0.44 19.05
N ASN A 168 -10.27 1.38 19.91
CA ASN A 168 -9.53 1.08 21.13
C ASN A 168 -10.00 1.97 22.30
N PRO A 169 -11.29 1.90 22.68
CA PRO A 169 -11.84 2.72 23.76
C PRO A 169 -11.22 2.41 25.13
N SER A 170 -10.68 1.20 25.33
CA SER A 170 -9.99 0.80 26.56
C SER A 170 -8.52 1.21 26.62
N GLY A 171 -7.98 1.79 25.54
CA GLY A 171 -6.59 2.26 25.51
C GLY A 171 -5.56 1.13 25.63
N LEU A 172 -5.89 -0.08 25.17
CA LEU A 172 -4.94 -1.20 25.20
C LEU A 172 -3.75 -0.88 24.29
N ASP A 173 -2.55 -1.18 24.76
CA ASP A 173 -1.33 -1.03 23.96
C ASP A 173 -1.38 -1.98 22.76
N TRP A 174 -1.00 -1.48 21.58
CA TRP A 174 -0.99 -2.25 20.33
C TRP A 174 -0.16 -3.53 20.46
N ALA A 175 0.98 -3.45 21.15
CA ALA A 175 1.85 -4.60 21.38
C ALA A 175 1.21 -5.66 22.28
N LYS A 176 0.23 -5.27 23.11
CA LYS A 176 -0.50 -6.16 24.03
C LYS A 176 -1.81 -6.71 23.44
N MET A 177 -2.25 -6.20 22.29
CA MET A 177 -3.42 -6.72 21.58
C MET A 177 -3.12 -8.09 20.96
N THR A 178 -4.09 -8.99 21.02
CA THR A 178 -4.08 -10.21 20.20
C THR A 178 -4.32 -9.86 18.73
N ASP A 179 -3.99 -10.78 17.82
CA ASP A 179 -4.25 -10.57 16.39
C ASP A 179 -5.73 -10.33 16.09
N ALA A 180 -6.64 -10.98 16.83
CA ALA A 180 -8.08 -10.79 16.69
C ALA A 180 -8.57 -9.41 17.19
N GLN A 181 -7.82 -8.75 18.07
CA GLN A 181 -8.15 -7.41 18.58
C GLN A 181 -7.64 -6.29 17.67
N ARG A 182 -6.64 -6.56 16.84
CA ARG A 182 -6.05 -5.55 15.95
C ARG A 182 -6.91 -5.44 14.68
N PRO A 183 -7.33 -4.23 14.28
CA PRO A 183 -7.95 -4.01 12.97
C PRO A 183 -6.88 -4.06 11.88
N ALA A 184 -6.33 -5.25 11.63
CA ALA A 184 -5.19 -5.47 10.76
C ALA A 184 -5.23 -6.84 10.04
N VAL A 185 -4.67 -6.87 8.84
CA VAL A 185 -4.24 -8.11 8.18
C VAL A 185 -2.78 -8.34 8.53
N ASN A 186 -2.48 -9.45 9.21
CA ASN A 186 -1.12 -9.82 9.62
C ASN A 186 -0.62 -10.99 8.77
N LEU A 187 0.47 -10.78 8.02
CA LEU A 187 1.11 -11.79 7.19
C LEU A 187 2.45 -12.18 7.79
N ARG A 188 2.52 -13.38 8.38
CA ARG A 188 3.78 -13.92 8.94
C ARG A 188 4.88 -14.13 7.91
N ARG A 189 4.52 -14.41 6.65
CA ARG A 189 5.45 -14.57 5.53
C ARG A 189 4.89 -13.92 4.28
N ALA A 190 5.29 -12.67 4.04
CA ALA A 190 4.98 -11.96 2.82
C ALA A 190 6.11 -12.16 1.78
N PRO A 191 5.81 -12.15 0.47
CA PRO A 191 6.75 -12.52 -0.60
C PRO A 191 7.73 -11.40 -0.97
N PHE A 192 8.28 -10.67 0.00
CA PHE A 192 9.29 -9.65 -0.27
C PHE A 192 10.67 -10.28 -0.47
N SER A 193 11.43 -9.78 -1.43
CA SER A 193 12.80 -10.22 -1.69
C SER A 193 13.64 -9.10 -2.30
N ARG A 194 14.97 -9.27 -2.28
CA ARG A 194 15.91 -8.46 -3.06
C ARG A 194 15.93 -8.82 -4.55
N GLU A 195 15.30 -9.91 -4.97
CA GLU A 195 15.36 -10.40 -6.36
C GLU A 195 14.17 -9.94 -7.20
N ALA A 196 13.02 -9.70 -6.57
CA ALA A 196 11.79 -9.32 -7.24
C ALA A 196 11.07 -8.18 -6.52
N TRP A 197 10.47 -7.30 -7.32
CA TRP A 197 9.54 -6.29 -6.84
C TRP A 197 8.20 -6.92 -6.44
N THR A 198 7.68 -6.52 -5.29
CA THR A 198 6.35 -6.90 -4.82
C THR A 198 5.42 -5.70 -4.90
N HIS A 199 4.29 -5.86 -5.57
CA HIS A 199 3.23 -4.87 -5.64
C HIS A 199 2.33 -5.02 -4.43
N ALA A 200 2.37 -4.05 -3.52
CA ALA A 200 1.45 -3.98 -2.40
C ALA A 200 0.35 -2.97 -2.71
N VAL A 201 -0.90 -3.40 -2.59
CA VAL A 201 -2.08 -2.56 -2.76
C VAL A 201 -2.99 -2.75 -1.57
N PHE A 202 -3.47 -1.66 -1.00
CA PHE A 202 -4.66 -1.74 -0.16
C PHE A 202 -5.82 -0.95 -0.77
N THR A 203 -7.03 -1.46 -0.54
CA THR A 203 -8.27 -0.80 -0.92
C THR A 203 -9.06 -0.46 0.33
N LEU A 204 -9.75 0.67 0.28
CA LEU A 204 -10.66 1.18 1.29
C LEU A 204 -12.02 1.37 0.63
N GLU A 205 -13.07 0.85 1.24
CA GLU A 205 -14.44 0.93 0.74
C GLU A 205 -15.35 1.50 1.83
N ASN A 206 -16.17 2.48 1.47
CA ASN A 206 -17.24 3.04 2.31
C ASN A 206 -16.76 3.59 3.66
N LEU A 207 -15.55 4.14 3.74
CA LEU A 207 -15.08 4.77 4.96
C LEU A 207 -15.94 5.99 5.30
N ASN A 208 -16.28 6.15 6.58
CA ASN A 208 -17.22 7.14 7.14
C ASN A 208 -18.70 6.94 6.77
N ASP A 209 -19.03 6.00 5.88
CA ASP A 209 -20.41 5.72 5.49
C ASP A 209 -21.19 5.18 6.70
N LYS A 210 -22.37 5.73 6.95
CA LYS A 210 -23.25 5.32 8.07
C LYS A 210 -24.22 4.21 7.68
N ALA A 211 -24.42 3.97 6.39
CA ALA A 211 -25.36 2.99 5.84
C ALA A 211 -24.67 1.71 5.35
N LYS A 212 -23.38 1.78 4.99
CA LYS A 212 -22.60 0.64 4.50
C LYS A 212 -21.44 0.32 5.43
N LYS A 213 -21.10 -0.97 5.55
CA LYS A 213 -19.94 -1.40 6.32
C LYS A 213 -18.64 -0.95 5.63
N PRO A 214 -17.70 -0.36 6.37
CA PRO A 214 -16.38 -0.06 5.85
C PRO A 214 -15.57 -1.34 5.65
N VAL A 215 -14.82 -1.42 4.56
CA VAL A 215 -13.96 -2.59 4.28
C VAL A 215 -12.57 -2.14 3.87
N GLY A 216 -11.56 -2.73 4.50
CA GLY A 216 -10.17 -2.67 4.07
C GLY A 216 -9.74 -4.00 3.44
N LYS A 217 -9.01 -4.00 2.33
CA LYS A 217 -8.42 -5.23 1.77
C LYS A 217 -6.96 -5.03 1.42
N LEU A 218 -6.13 -6.04 1.70
CA LEU A 218 -4.72 -6.08 1.28
C LEU A 218 -4.56 -7.05 0.11
N TRP A 219 -3.86 -6.59 -0.93
CA TRP A 219 -3.47 -7.39 -2.08
C TRP A 219 -1.96 -7.34 -2.27
N LEU A 220 -1.34 -8.50 -2.51
CA LEU A 220 0.07 -8.59 -2.86
C LEU A 220 0.19 -9.30 -4.23
N ASN A 221 0.87 -8.67 -5.18
CA ASN A 221 1.02 -9.16 -6.56
C ASN A 221 -0.33 -9.54 -7.21
N GLY A 222 -1.38 -8.76 -6.92
CA GLY A 222 -2.73 -9.00 -7.45
C GLY A 222 -3.53 -10.09 -6.72
N LYS A 223 -2.98 -10.75 -5.69
CA LYS A 223 -3.68 -11.75 -4.89
C LYS A 223 -4.22 -11.16 -3.58
N LEU A 224 -5.48 -11.45 -3.25
CA LEU A 224 -6.08 -11.05 -1.97
C LEU A 224 -5.37 -11.78 -0.83
N MET A 225 -4.85 -11.02 0.12
CA MET A 225 -4.14 -11.54 1.29
C MET A 225 -4.98 -11.51 2.56
N GLY A 226 -5.94 -10.60 2.64
CA GLY A 226 -6.84 -10.50 3.78
C GLY A 226 -7.72 -9.27 3.70
N LYS A 227 -8.64 -9.19 4.65
CA LYS A 227 -9.61 -8.09 4.78
C LYS A 227 -9.78 -7.68 6.23
N ILE A 228 -10.10 -6.41 6.43
CA ILE A 228 -10.51 -5.81 7.70
C ILE A 228 -11.96 -5.42 7.52
N GLU A 229 -12.84 -6.04 8.30
CA GLU A 229 -14.27 -5.75 8.33
C GLU A 229 -14.64 -5.49 9.80
N ASN A 230 -15.30 -4.36 10.06
CA ASN A 230 -15.97 -4.09 11.33
C ASN A 230 -17.48 -4.29 11.17
#